data_AF-A0A8T1RW97-F1
#
_entry.id   AF-A0A8T1RW97-F1
#
_cell.length_a   1.000
_cell.length_b   1.000
_cell.length_c   1.000
_cell.angle_alpha   90.00
_cell.angle_beta   90.00
_cell.angle_gamma   90.00
#
_symmetry.space_group_name_H-M   'P 1'
#
loop_
_entity.id
_entity.type
_entity.pdbx_description
1 polymer ?
#
loop_
_entity_poly.entity_id
_entity_poly.type
_entity_poly.pdbx_seq_one_letter_code
_entity_poly.pdbx_strand_id
1 'polypeptide(L)'
;ESTGLPYRIHVNIRTVTILHSLKEGFKLDVRGKTELKGKGIEDTYWLVGRDGFNKPIPTPPDLQPGASNHGISLDEIPEDRRKKLEKARQ
;
A
#
# COMPACT_ATOMS: atom_id res chain seq x y z
N GLU A 1 6.52 -4.81 -3.32
CA GLU A 1 5.05 -4.68 -3.16
C GLU A 1 4.50 -3.90 -4.34
N SER A 2 3.51 -4.42 -5.08
CA SER A 2 3.10 -3.83 -6.38
C SER A 2 1.74 -3.11 -6.33
N THR A 3 0.92 -3.39 -5.30
CA THR A 3 -0.45 -2.88 -5.12
C THR A 3 -0.59 -2.06 -3.82
N GLY A 4 0.54 -1.60 -3.30
CA GLY A 4 0.63 -0.75 -2.12
C GLY A 4 0.04 0.63 -2.35
N LEU A 5 -0.37 1.25 -1.24
CA LEU A 5 -0.69 2.67 -1.23
C LEU A 5 0.42 3.40 -0.45
N PRO A 6 0.81 4.61 -0.89
CA PRO A 6 1.82 5.39 -0.19
C PRO A 6 1.40 5.63 1.27
N TYR A 7 2.39 5.60 2.16
CA TYR A 7 2.22 5.75 3.62
C TYR A 7 1.27 4.75 4.29
N ARG A 8 0.98 3.61 3.65
CA ARG A 8 0.22 2.52 4.26
C ARG A 8 1.04 1.23 4.26
N ILE A 9 0.79 0.42 5.27
CA ILE A 9 1.40 -0.91 5.42
C ILE A 9 0.28 -1.93 5.23
N HIS A 10 0.33 -2.70 4.14
CA HIS A 10 -0.53 -3.88 4.03
C HIS A 10 0.14 -5.14 4.54
N VAL A 11 -0.67 -6.09 5.00
CA VAL A 11 -0.22 -7.40 5.47
C VAL A 11 -1.15 -8.50 4.98
N ASN A 12 -0.60 -9.70 4.81
CA ASN A 12 -1.37 -10.91 4.47
C ASN A 12 -1.99 -11.54 5.73
N ILE A 13 -3.02 -12.38 5.56
CA ILE A 13 -3.71 -13.10 6.62
C ILE A 13 -2.76 -13.86 7.57
N ARG A 14 -1.69 -14.48 7.05
CA ARG A 14 -0.73 -15.18 7.92
C ARG A 14 -0.05 -14.24 8.92
N THR A 15 0.30 -13.03 8.47
CA THR A 15 0.90 -12.00 9.33
C THR A 15 -0.14 -11.48 10.33
N VAL A 16 -1.39 -11.30 9.90
CA VAL A 16 -2.51 -10.91 10.79
C VAL A 16 -2.67 -11.90 11.94
N THR A 17 -2.67 -13.21 11.67
CA THR A 17 -2.78 -14.24 12.71
C THR A 17 -1.64 -14.16 13.73
N ILE A 18 -0.41 -13.89 13.28
CA ILE A 18 0.75 -13.71 14.16
C ILE A 18 0.56 -12.45 15.01
N LEU A 19 0.20 -11.32 14.41
CA LEU A 19 -0.01 -10.05 15.13
C LEU A 19 -1.12 -10.15 16.20
N HIS A 20 -2.21 -10.87 15.91
CA HIS A 20 -3.24 -11.15 16.90
C HIS A 20 -2.75 -12.07 18.03
N SER A 21 -1.96 -13.10 17.70
CA SER A 21 -1.40 -14.03 18.69
C SER A 21 -0.44 -13.36 19.66
N LEU A 22 0.28 -12.32 19.22
CA LEU A 22 1.18 -11.55 20.06
C LEU A 22 0.46 -10.73 21.15
N LYS A 23 -0.84 -10.41 20.97
CA LYS A 23 -1.64 -9.60 21.92
C LYS A 23 -1.04 -8.23 22.25
N GLU A 24 -0.28 -7.65 21.33
CA GLU A 24 0.42 -6.37 21.47
C GLU A 24 -0.44 -5.15 21.06
N GLY A 25 -1.75 -5.32 20.93
CA GLY A 25 -2.71 -4.24 20.63
C GLY A 25 -2.68 -3.71 19.19
N PHE A 26 -2.23 -4.50 18.21
CA PHE A 26 -2.24 -4.11 16.79
C PHE A 26 -3.66 -3.99 16.24
N LYS A 27 -3.92 -2.91 15.49
CA LYS A 27 -5.21 -2.59 14.86
C LYS A 27 -5.10 -2.80 13.35
N LEU A 28 -5.99 -3.63 12.82
CA LEU A 28 -5.99 -4.07 11.43
C LEU A 28 -7.36 -3.81 10.81
N ASP A 29 -7.38 -3.31 9.57
CA ASP A 29 -8.59 -3.07 8.79
C ASP A 29 -8.59 -3.91 7.51
N VAL A 30 -9.75 -4.39 7.09
CA VAL A 30 -9.85 -5.17 5.86
C VAL A 30 -9.60 -4.26 4.66
N ARG A 31 -8.58 -4.60 3.86
CA ARG A 31 -8.32 -3.94 2.56
C ARG A 31 -9.15 -4.59 1.46
N GLY A 32 -9.33 -5.91 1.54
CA GLY A 32 -10.05 -6.73 0.57
C GLY A 32 -9.15 -7.81 -0.05
N LYS A 33 -9.71 -8.49 -1.04
CA LYS A 33 -9.08 -9.62 -1.72
C LYS A 33 -8.12 -9.16 -2.81
N THR A 34 -6.92 -9.73 -2.85
CA THR A 34 -5.93 -9.49 -3.89
C THR A 34 -5.59 -10.79 -4.59
N GLU A 35 -5.66 -10.79 -5.92
CA GLU A 35 -5.18 -11.90 -6.72
C GLU A 35 -3.66 -11.79 -6.90
N LEU A 36 -2.95 -12.82 -6.43
CA LEU A 36 -1.52 -12.99 -6.61
C LEU A 36 -1.30 -14.09 -7.65
N LYS A 37 -0.67 -13.73 -8.77
CA LYS A 37 -0.28 -14.71 -9.81
C LYS A 37 0.54 -15.83 -9.16
N GLY A 38 0.08 -17.07 -9.31
CA GLY A 38 0.73 -18.28 -8.77
C GLY A 38 0.40 -18.63 -7.31
N LYS A 39 -0.33 -17.79 -6.57
CA LYS A 39 -0.80 -18.06 -5.20
C LYS A 39 -2.32 -18.07 -5.05
N GLY A 40 -3.04 -17.51 -6.01
CA GLY A 40 -4.50 -17.38 -5.96
C GLY A 40 -4.94 -16.08 -5.29
N ILE A 41 -6.16 -16.06 -4.78
CA ILE A 41 -6.77 -14.89 -4.15
C ILE A 41 -6.52 -14.96 -2.64
N GLU A 42 -5.88 -13.94 -2.08
CA GLU A 42 -5.64 -13.81 -0.64
C GLU A 42 -6.31 -12.54 -0.07
N ASP A 43 -6.85 -12.66 1.14
CA ASP A 43 -7.34 -11.51 1.90
C ASP A 43 -6.15 -10.68 2.43
N THR A 44 -6.22 -9.37 2.20
CA THR A 44 -5.20 -8.41 2.63
C THR A 44 -5.79 -7.41 3.60
N TYR A 45 -4.94 -6.90 4.50
CA TYR A 45 -5.34 -6.03 5.60
C TYR A 45 -4.41 -4.83 5.69
N TRP A 46 -4.94 -3.67 6.08
CA TRP A 46 -4.16 -2.49 6.44
C TRP A 46 -3.80 -2.53 7.92
N LEU A 47 -2.53 -2.30 8.25
CA LEU A 47 -2.12 -1.99 9.61
C LEU A 47 -2.38 -0.51 9.88
N VAL A 48 -3.40 -0.22 10.67
CA VAL A 48 -3.90 1.15 10.92
C VAL A 48 -3.46 1.73 12.27
N GLY A 49 -2.90 0.90 13.15
CA GLY A 49 -2.37 1.40 14.42
C GLY A 49 -1.95 0.31 15.40
N ARG A 50 -1.58 0.74 16.59
CA ARG A 50 -1.27 -0.11 17.75
C ARG A 50 -1.63 0.65 19.03
N ASP A 51 -2.13 -0.05 20.03
CA ASP A 51 -2.32 0.56 21.35
C ASP A 51 -0.99 1.08 21.92
N GLY A 52 -1.04 2.27 22.54
CA GLY A 52 0.14 2.98 23.03
C GLY A 52 0.93 3.75 21.96
N PHE A 53 0.59 3.61 20.67
CA PHE A 53 1.18 4.41 19.60
C PHE A 53 0.34 5.68 19.35
N ASN A 54 0.71 6.78 20.03
CA ASN A 54 -0.01 8.07 19.95
C ASN A 54 0.63 9.07 18.98
N LYS A 55 1.64 8.66 18.22
CA LYS A 55 2.25 9.53 17.22
C LYS A 55 1.27 9.70 16.05
N PRO A 56 1.14 10.93 15.51
CA PRO A 56 0.28 11.15 14.36
C PRO A 56 0.77 10.29 13.19
N ILE A 57 -0.14 9.49 12.63
CA ILE A 57 0.12 8.73 11.42
C ILE A 57 0.07 9.73 10.26
N PRO A 58 1.07 9.73 9.35
CA PRO A 58 1.04 10.61 8.18
C PRO A 58 -0.25 10.35 7.39
N THR A 59 -0.96 11.43 7.05
CA THR A 59 -2.16 11.32 6.22
C THR A 59 -1.71 10.92 4.82
N PRO A 60 -2.26 9.83 4.24
CA PRO A 60 -1.92 9.44 2.89
C PRO A 60 -2.34 10.56 1.91
N PRO A 61 -1.53 10.87 0.90
CA PRO A 61 -1.87 11.86 -0.11
C PRO A 61 -3.10 11.41 -0.89
N ASP A 62 -3.91 12.36 -1.34
CA ASP A 62 -5.01 12.08 -2.27
C ASP A 62 -4.47 11.37 -3.51
N LEU A 63 -5.04 10.19 -3.79
CA LEU A 63 -4.68 9.39 -4.96
C LEU A 63 -5.19 10.10 -6.21
N GLN A 64 -4.42 11.04 -6.75
CA GLN A 64 -4.74 11.65 -8.03
C GLN A 64 -4.65 10.58 -9.14
N PRO A 65 -5.58 10.58 -10.11
CA PRO A 65 -5.50 9.70 -11.27
C PRO A 65 -4.14 9.87 -11.98
N GLY A 66 -3.33 8.81 -12.00
CA GLY A 66 -1.99 8.84 -12.61
C GLY A 66 -0.83 9.04 -11.63
N ALA A 67 -1.10 9.25 -10.34
CA ALA A 67 -0.06 9.21 -9.30
C ALA A 67 0.49 7.78 -9.16
N SER A 68 1.81 7.67 -9.01
CA SER A 68 2.46 6.38 -8.79
C SER A 68 2.13 5.81 -7.41
N ASN A 69 2.08 4.47 -7.30
CA ASN A 69 1.96 3.76 -6.02
C ASN A 69 3.08 4.12 -5.01
N HIS A 70 4.16 4.74 -5.48
CA HIS A 70 5.27 5.21 -4.66
C HIS A 70 5.22 6.70 -4.28
N GLY A 71 4.12 7.41 -4.60
CA GLY A 71 3.94 8.82 -4.25
C GLY A 71 4.73 9.81 -5.13
N ILE A 72 5.19 9.38 -6.31
CA ILE A 72 5.80 10.27 -7.31
C ILE A 72 4.75 10.75 -8.32
N SER A 73 4.67 12.07 -8.54
CA SER A 73 3.81 12.66 -9.57
C SER A 73 4.47 12.62 -10.96
N LEU A 74 3.67 12.58 -12.03
CA LEU A 74 4.18 12.67 -13.41
C LEU A 74 4.88 14.01 -13.69
N ASP A 75 4.47 15.07 -12.98
CA ASP A 75 5.08 16.40 -13.07
C ASP A 75 6.48 16.48 -12.44
N GLU A 76 6.82 15.55 -11.54
CA GLU A 76 8.15 15.44 -10.95
C GLU A 76 9.11 14.57 -11.79
N ILE A 77 8.60 13.94 -12.85
CA ILE A 77 9.39 13.09 -13.74
C ILE A 77 10.07 13.98 -14.80
N PRO A 78 11.41 13.92 -14.95
CA PRO A 78 12.11 14.62 -16.02
C PRO A 78 11.50 14.34 -17.40
N GLU A 79 11.38 15.36 -18.25
CA GLU A 79 10.66 15.27 -19.54
C GLU A 79 11.11 14.10 -20.43
N ASP A 80 12.41 13.79 -20.43
CA ASP A 80 12.99 12.68 -21.18
C ASP A 80 12.39 11.32 -20.76
N ARG A 81 12.24 11.13 -19.44
CA ARG A 81 11.66 9.93 -18.84
C ARG A 81 10.15 9.86 -19.10
N ARG A 82 9.45 11.00 -19.10
CA ARG A 82 8.02 11.08 -19.39
C ARG A 82 7.71 10.67 -20.83
N LYS A 83 8.43 11.22 -21.82
CA LYS A 83 8.30 10.83 -23.24
C LYS A 83 8.54 9.34 -23.46
N LYS A 84 9.53 8.77 -22.77
CA LYS A 84 9.83 7.33 -22.87
C LYS A 84 8.69 6.45 -22.32
N LEU A 85 8.07 6.86 -21.21
CA LEU A 85 6.91 6.16 -20.63
C LEU A 85 5.67 6.24 -21.51
N GLU A 86 5.42 7.39 -22.15
CA GLU A 86 4.29 7.58 -23.08
C GLU A 86 4.44 6.70 -24.33
N LYS A 87 5.65 6.66 -24.90
CA LYS A 87 5.96 5.83 -26.07
C LYS A 87 5.89 4.32 -25.78
N ALA A 88 6.15 3.91 -24.54
CA ALA A 88 6.01 2.51 -24.13
C ALA A 88 4.56 2.08 -23.82
N ARG A 89 3.62 3.04 -23.77
CA ARG A 89 2.18 2.79 -23.57
C ARG A 89 1.38 2.79 -24.88
N GLN A 90 1.98 3.22 -26.01
CA GLN A 90 1.48 2.99 -27.37
C GLN A 90 1.89 1.61 -27.87
#